data_AF-A0A7V3V098-F1
#
_entry.id   AF-A0A7V3V098-F1
#
_cell.length_a   1.000
_cell.length_b   1.000
_cell.length_c   1.000
_cell.angle_alpha   90.00
_cell.angle_beta   90.00
_cell.angle_gamma   90.00
#
_symmetry.space_group_name_H-M   'P 1'
#
loop_
_entity.id
_entity.type
_entity.pdbx_description
1 polymer ?
#
loop_
_entity_poly.entity_id
_entity_poly.type
_entity_poly.pdbx_seq_one_letter_code
_entity_poly.pdbx_strand_id
1 'polypeptide(L)' 'LQATGLLARALVHEIEHLQGKLFIDHISELRRQFLLSKLQEIEQRERKYQDKQVTE' A
#
# COMPACT_ATOMS: atom_id res chain seq x y z
N LEU A 1 -21.96 21.04 -1.43
CA LEU A 1 -20.55 21.18 -0.99
C LEU A 1 -19.64 20.97 -2.19
N GLN A 2 -18.55 21.72 -2.30
CA GLN A 2 -17.48 21.47 -3.26
C GLN A 2 -16.18 21.26 -2.48
N ALA A 3 -15.41 20.23 -2.85
CA ALA A 3 -14.10 19.93 -2.27
C ALA A 3 -13.05 19.94 -3.38
N THR A 4 -11.85 20.44 -3.08
CA THR A 4 -10.74 20.52 -4.03
C THR A 4 -9.43 20.09 -3.37
N GLY A 5 -8.38 19.89 -4.18
CA GLY A 5 -7.05 19.53 -3.69
C GLY A 5 -7.03 18.25 -2.85
N LEU A 6 -6.34 18.31 -1.71
CA LEU A 6 -6.18 17.16 -0.81
C LEU A 6 -7.51 16.71 -0.18
N LEU A 7 -8.43 17.63 0.11
CA LEU A 7 -9.74 17.28 0.66
C LEU A 7 -10.55 16.47 -0.35
N ALA A 8 -10.53 16.86 -1.63
CA ALA A 8 -11.16 16.07 -2.69
C ALA A 8 -10.54 14.68 -2.78
N ARG A 9 -9.20 14.56 -2.68
CA ARG A 9 -8.53 13.26 -2.75
C ARG A 9 -8.88 12.35 -1.57
N ALA A 10 -8.92 12.89 -0.36
CA ALA A 10 -9.31 12.14 0.84
C ALA A 10 -10.76 11.65 0.73
N LEU A 11 -11.70 12.51 0.32
CA LEU A 11 -13.09 12.10 0.12
C LEU A 11 -13.23 11.00 -0.94
N VAL A 12 -12.52 11.11 -2.07
CA VAL A 12 -12.53 10.06 -3.10
C VAL A 12 -11.98 8.75 -2.54
N HIS A 13 -10.88 8.79 -1.78
CA HIS A 13 -10.28 7.61 -1.16
C HIS A 13 -11.26 6.89 -0.21
N GLU A 14 -11.95 7.64 0.65
CA GLU A 14 -12.95 7.06 1.57
C GLU A 14 -14.15 6.49 0.81
N ILE A 15 -14.62 7.16 -0.25
CA ILE A 15 -15.71 6.64 -1.08
C ILE A 15 -15.30 5.33 -1.77
N GLU A 16 -14.08 5.23 -2.29
CA GLU A 16 -13.55 4.00 -2.90
C GLU A 16 -13.53 2.85 -1.89
N HIS A 17 -13.11 3.12 -0.65
CA HIS A 17 -13.16 2.14 0.44
C HIS A 17 -14.57 1.63 0.71
N LEU A 18 -15.59 2.50 0.73
CA LEU A 18 -16.99 2.09 0.89
C LEU A 18 -17.50 1.23 -0.27
N GLN A 19 -16.90 1.34 -1.45
CA GLN A 19 -17.19 0.53 -2.62
C GLN A 19 -16.34 -0.74 -2.70
N GLY A 20 -15.49 -1.01 -1.71
CA GLY A 20 -14.55 -2.14 -1.71
C GLY A 20 -13.41 -2.00 -2.73
N LYS A 21 -13.17 -0.80 -3.24
CA LYS A 21 -12.06 -0.49 -4.15
C LYS A 21 -10.90 0.09 -3.35
N LEU A 22 -9.69 -0.33 -3.69
CA LEU A 22 -8.46 0.16 -3.09
C LEU A 22 -7.68 0.98 -4.13
N PHE A 23 -6.77 1.83 -3.64
CA PHE A 23 -5.92 2.61 -4.55
C PHE A 23 -5.08 1.71 -5.47
N ILE A 24 -4.75 0.48 -5.03
CA ILE A 24 -3.98 -0.50 -5.81
C ILE A 24 -4.72 -0.97 -7.06
N ASP A 25 -6.06 -0.89 -7.08
CA ASP A 25 -6.89 -1.29 -8.23
C ASP A 25 -6.77 -0.30 -9.38
N HIS A 26 -6.26 0.90 -9.12
CA HIS A 26 -6.00 1.94 -10.11
C HIS A 26 -4.57 1.91 -10.67
N ILE A 27 -3.74 0.97 -10.19
CA ILE A 27 -2.36 0.82 -10.63
C ILE A 27 -2.33 -0.25 -11.72
N SER A 28 -1.53 -0.03 -12.78
CA SER A 28 -1.33 -1.05 -13.82
C SER A 28 -0.75 -2.34 -13.25
N GLU A 29 -1.10 -3.47 -13.84
CA GLU A 29 -0.69 -4.80 -13.37
C GLU A 29 0.84 -4.92 -13.19
N LEU A 30 1.62 -4.38 -14.14
CA LEU A 30 3.08 -4.32 -14.09
C LEU A 30 3.61 -3.58 -12.86
N ARG A 31 3.04 -2.41 -12.54
CA ARG A 31 3.44 -1.63 -11.37
C ARG A 31 3.00 -2.32 -10.08
N ARG A 32 1.83 -2.96 -10.07
CA ARG A 32 1.36 -3.76 -8.93
C ARG A 32 2.32 -4.92 -8.63
N GLN A 33 2.76 -5.66 -9.65
CA GLN A 33 3.74 -6.74 -9.50
C GLN A 33 5.07 -6.22 -8.94
N PHE A 34 5.57 -5.09 -9.45
CA PHE A 34 6.79 -4.47 -8.94
C PHE A 34 6.67 -4.09 -7.46
N LEU A 35 5.55 -3.46 -7.06
CA LEU A 35 5.30 -3.08 -5.66
C LEU A 35 5.21 -4.30 -4.75
N LEU A 36 4.55 -5.37 -5.17
CA LEU A 36 4.45 -6.62 -4.41
C LEU A 36 5.84 -7.25 -4.19
N SER A 37 6.68 -7.30 -5.22
CA SER A 37 8.05 -7.79 -5.09
C SER A 37 8.87 -6.96 -4.09
N LYS A 38 8.69 -5.63 -4.10
CA LYS A 38 9.34 -4.75 -3.13
C LYS A 38 8.85 -4.96 -1.70
N LEU A 39 7.55 -5.16 -1.51
CA LEU A 39 6.97 -5.46 -0.19
C LEU A 39 7.52 -6.78 0.36
N GLN A 40 7.60 -7.82 -0.46
CA GLN A 40 8.18 -9.10 -0.07
C GLN A 40 9.66 -8.97 0.31
N GLU A 41 10.42 -8.17 -0.45
CA GLU A 41 11.83 -7.90 -0.14
C GLU A 41 11.98 -7.21 1.23
N ILE A 42 11.12 -6.25 1.54
CA ILE A 42 11.10 -5.55 2.84
C ILE A 42 10.74 -6.52 3.96
N GLU A 43 9.67 -7.31 3.81
CA GLU A 43 9.23 -8.28 4.82
C GLU A 43 10.32 -9.32 5.13
N GLN A 44 11.00 -9.83 4.10
CA GLN A 44 12.10 -10.77 4.28
C GLN A 44 13.29 -10.15 5.02
N ARG A 45 13.61 -8.88 4.75
CA ARG A 45 14.66 -8.17 5.46
C ARG A 45 14.28 -8.01 6.93
N GLU A 46 13.07 -7.54 7.23
CA GLU A 46 12.57 -7.38 8.59
C GLU A 46 12.60 -8.68 9.38
N ARG A 47 12.14 -9.78 8.78
CA ARG A 47 12.18 -11.12 9.38
C ARG A 47 13.62 -11.55 9.74
N LYS A 48 14.57 -11.36 8.83
CA LYS A 48 16.00 -11.65 9.09
C LYS A 48 16.60 -10.79 10.21
N TYR A 49 16.15 -9.55 10.37
CA TYR A 49 16.59 -8.70 11.49
C TYR A 49 16.02 -9.19 12.81
N GLN A 50 14.75 -9.60 12.85
CA GLN A 50 14.11 -10.17 14.04
C GLN A 50 14.78 -11.50 14.44
N ASP A 51 15.04 -12.39 13.48
CA ASP A 51 15.67 -13.68 13.74
C ASP A 51 17.07 -13.52 14.35
N LYS A 52 17.87 -12.56 13.87
CA LYS A 52 19.21 -12.27 14.41
C LYS A 52 19.19 -11.79 15.86
N GLN A 53 18.23 -10.93 16.22
CA GLN A 53 18.08 -10.38 17.58
C GLN A 53 17.65 -11.44 18.61
N VAL A 54 17.01 -12.53 18.17
CA VAL A 54 16.58 -13.63 19.07
C VAL A 54 17.72 -14.63 19.35
N THR A 55 18.68 -14.72 18.44
CA THR A 55 19.84 -15.63 18.56
C THR A 55 21.05 -15.05 19.33
N GLU A 56 21.06 -13.75 19.62
CA GLU A 56 22.06 -13.06 20.46
C GLU A 56 21.58 -12.94 21.91
#